data_AF-A0A1H8D7X1-F1
#
_entry.id   AF-A0A1H8D7X1-F1
#
_cell.length_a   1.000
_cell.length_b   1.000
_cell.length_c   1.000
_cell.angle_alpha   90.00
_cell.angle_beta   90.00
_cell.angle_gamma   90.00
#
_symmetry.space_group_name_H-M   'P 1'
#
loop_
_entity.id
_entity.type
_entity.pdbx_description
1 polymer ?
#
loop_
_entity_poly.entity_id
_entity_poly.type
_entity_poly.pdbx_seq_one_letter_code
_entity_poly.pdbx_strand_id
1 'polypeptide(L)'
;MLKKLPLIIFLISLSQIFKAQNEFITIWQPGLASSPSVTVDAPFQANSNQIWFPGNGENYTIEWEEIGYPLHNGIMTNVTSTNQVLIDFGTSSEDSSSSTYRVKVSNGNGVFRQIKFGTAQLLPAAEMIIPIWQMFGSADKIIEIEQWGDISWISMNSAFTNCLSLQLTATDSPNLKSVTDVSFMFFGTPQFTGAPSMQNWNTSKVTNFSFMFSCLTSTSTIPHQFNSPFIGSWNTSSATDMSYMLAGRAVFNQSVNNWDVSKVTNMAWMFGQCLSFNQRLDNWNTSSLQDMHFMFHMIPVFNQNLNMWNTANVTDMAHVFHGCTSFNQNLNSWNVSNVTRINTFLTDASSYNQSFENWNLASLSDASSMIVNTAIDCNNYSKTLVGWANNPNTANNVNLGSTTPAKYASNIANQRDFLINNKNWIITGDSVGSCFLATSEIKTTKEASIYPNPAKDNIHTEHLDYAEKFRIVDASGRLLKEGKIENEIINVSTLSKGNYILQIVTKDKIQNYKFIKE
;
A
#
# COMPACT_ATOMS: atom_id res chain seq x y z
N MET A 1 9.21 -73.04 -21.40
CA MET A 1 7.96 -72.62 -20.73
C MET A 1 8.28 -72.14 -19.33
N LEU A 2 8.37 -70.83 -19.11
CA LEU A 2 8.24 -70.24 -17.78
C LEU A 2 7.50 -68.91 -17.94
N LYS A 3 6.35 -68.82 -17.27
CA LYS A 3 5.35 -67.76 -17.37
C LYS A 3 5.87 -66.48 -16.69
N LYS A 4 5.63 -65.34 -17.33
CA LYS A 4 5.72 -64.00 -16.72
C LYS A 4 4.67 -63.89 -15.60
N LEU A 5 5.09 -63.42 -14.43
CA LEU A 5 4.22 -62.93 -13.35
C LEU A 5 4.39 -61.40 -13.29
N PRO A 6 3.32 -60.58 -13.26
CA PRO A 6 3.47 -59.15 -13.05
C PRO A 6 3.60 -58.88 -11.54
N LEU A 7 4.66 -58.15 -11.16
CA LEU A 7 4.83 -57.63 -9.81
C LEU A 7 3.89 -56.42 -9.65
N ILE A 8 2.80 -56.59 -8.91
CA ILE A 8 1.90 -55.51 -8.50
C ILE A 8 2.62 -54.73 -7.39
N ILE A 9 3.05 -53.51 -7.70
CA ILE A 9 3.56 -52.56 -6.70
C ILE A 9 2.33 -51.97 -5.99
N PHE A 10 2.10 -52.39 -4.75
CA PHE A 10 1.11 -51.80 -3.86
C PHE A 10 1.68 -50.47 -3.34
N LEU A 11 1.19 -49.36 -3.87
CA LEU A 11 1.40 -48.02 -3.29
C LEU A 11 0.57 -47.95 -2.00
N ILE A 12 1.17 -48.33 -0.88
CA ILE A 12 0.60 -48.03 0.44
C ILE A 12 0.83 -46.53 0.68
N SER A 13 -0.17 -45.71 0.37
CA SER A 13 -0.26 -44.37 0.93
C SER A 13 -0.43 -44.50 2.44
N LEU A 14 0.66 -44.42 3.21
CA LEU A 14 0.55 -44.16 4.63
C LEU A 14 0.03 -42.73 4.77
N SER A 15 -1.30 -42.61 4.90
CA SER A 15 -1.90 -41.48 5.58
C SER A 15 -1.44 -41.56 7.04
N GLN A 16 -0.28 -41.00 7.33
CA GLN A 16 0.08 -40.67 8.70
C GLN A 16 -0.93 -39.61 9.14
N ILE A 17 -1.85 -40.02 9.99
CA ILE A 17 -2.64 -39.11 10.81
C ILE A 17 -1.63 -38.42 11.71
N PHE A 18 -1.14 -37.25 11.30
CA PHE A 18 -0.33 -36.40 12.17
C PHE A 18 -1.16 -36.14 13.43
N LYS A 19 -0.67 -36.62 14.59
CA LYS A 19 -1.08 -36.01 15.86
C LYS A 19 -0.80 -34.51 15.73
N ALA A 20 -1.67 -33.66 16.26
CA ALA A 20 -1.36 -32.25 16.41
C ALA A 20 0.02 -32.14 17.09
N GLN A 21 0.98 -31.50 16.41
CA GLN A 21 2.28 -31.21 17.00
C GLN A 21 2.10 -29.96 17.85
N ASN A 22 2.32 -30.09 19.16
CA ASN A 22 2.07 -29.02 20.14
C ASN A 22 3.22 -28.00 20.22
N GLU A 23 4.34 -28.28 19.56
CA GLU A 23 5.59 -27.54 19.76
C GLU A 23 5.71 -26.41 18.75
N PHE A 24 6.19 -25.26 19.22
CA PHE A 24 6.76 -24.23 18.38
C PHE A 24 8.21 -24.61 18.06
N ILE A 25 8.59 -24.70 16.78
CA ILE A 25 9.88 -25.22 16.34
C ILE A 25 10.63 -24.21 15.49
N THR A 26 11.89 -23.98 15.85
CA THR A 26 12.80 -23.04 15.17
C THR A 26 14.17 -23.67 14.95
N ILE A 27 14.87 -23.22 13.90
CA ILE A 27 16.26 -23.63 13.65
C ILE A 27 17.20 -22.45 13.94
N TRP A 28 18.26 -22.75 14.68
CA TRP A 28 19.27 -21.79 15.11
C TRP A 28 20.66 -22.24 14.67
N GLN A 29 21.50 -21.29 14.29
CA GLN A 29 22.92 -21.48 13.97
C GLN A 29 23.76 -20.57 14.89
N PRO A 30 24.22 -21.08 16.05
CA PRO A 30 24.83 -20.22 17.06
C PRO A 30 26.18 -19.60 16.66
N GLY A 31 26.87 -20.25 15.72
CA GLY A 31 28.12 -19.78 15.12
C GLY A 31 27.96 -18.87 13.89
N LEU A 32 26.72 -18.52 13.51
CA LEU A 32 26.47 -17.68 12.34
C LEU A 32 27.06 -16.28 12.52
N ALA A 33 27.97 -15.90 11.62
CA ALA A 33 28.50 -14.55 11.56
C ALA A 33 27.48 -13.60 10.91
N SER A 34 27.15 -12.51 11.59
CA SER A 34 26.21 -11.49 11.15
C SER A 34 26.88 -10.12 11.01
N SER A 35 26.41 -9.31 10.07
CA SER A 35 26.88 -7.94 9.88
C SER A 35 25.69 -7.01 9.60
N PRO A 36 25.42 -6.03 10.48
CA PRO A 36 26.06 -5.81 11.78
C PRO A 36 25.76 -6.96 12.76
N SER A 37 26.63 -7.17 13.75
CA SER A 37 26.35 -8.10 14.86
C SER A 37 25.24 -7.55 15.76
N VAL A 38 24.43 -8.44 16.32
CA VAL A 38 23.36 -8.06 17.26
C VAL A 38 23.91 -8.09 18.68
N THR A 39 23.89 -6.94 19.36
CA THR A 39 24.18 -6.84 20.79
C THR A 39 22.92 -7.12 21.59
N VAL A 40 22.93 -8.18 22.40
CA VAL A 40 21.82 -8.55 23.27
C VAL A 40 22.02 -7.95 24.66
N ASP A 41 20.99 -7.34 25.24
CA ASP A 41 20.96 -6.88 26.63
C ASP A 41 20.84 -8.07 27.58
N ALA A 42 21.99 -8.67 27.88
CA ALA A 42 22.16 -9.83 28.74
C ALA A 42 23.46 -9.70 29.55
N PRO A 43 23.67 -10.53 30.58
CA PRO A 43 24.91 -10.48 31.38
C PRO A 43 26.20 -10.64 30.56
N PHE A 44 26.12 -11.31 29.41
CA PHE A 44 27.21 -11.45 28.44
C PHE A 44 26.67 -11.76 27.04
N GLN A 45 27.47 -11.53 26.01
CA GLN A 45 27.12 -11.93 24.64
C GLN A 45 27.33 -13.43 24.43
N ALA A 46 26.37 -14.10 23.79
CA ALA A 46 26.42 -15.54 23.56
C ALA A 46 27.53 -15.92 22.55
N ASN A 47 28.34 -16.93 22.89
CA ASN A 47 29.40 -17.43 22.01
C ASN A 47 28.86 -18.32 20.85
N SER A 48 29.75 -18.95 20.08
CA SER A 48 29.39 -19.76 18.90
C SER A 48 28.63 -21.05 19.19
N ASN A 49 28.41 -21.40 20.46
CA ASN A 49 27.65 -22.57 20.91
C ASN A 49 26.41 -22.17 21.73
N GLN A 50 26.12 -20.87 21.83
CA GLN A 50 25.10 -20.34 22.72
C GLN A 50 24.16 -19.39 21.99
N ILE A 51 22.92 -19.35 22.47
CA ILE A 51 21.94 -18.32 22.12
C ILE A 51 21.26 -17.78 23.37
N TRP A 52 20.87 -16.51 23.31
CA TRP A 52 19.82 -15.99 24.18
C TRP A 52 18.48 -16.21 23.50
N PHE A 53 17.71 -17.17 23.99
CA PHE A 53 16.38 -17.50 23.48
C PHE A 53 15.34 -16.54 24.06
N PRO A 54 14.65 -15.73 23.23
CA PRO A 54 13.78 -14.63 23.69
C PRO A 54 12.37 -15.08 24.07
N GLY A 55 12.29 -16.15 24.86
CA GLY A 55 11.03 -16.77 25.27
C GLY A 55 10.47 -16.18 26.55
N ASN A 56 9.18 -15.83 26.53
CA ASN A 56 8.43 -15.33 27.68
C ASN A 56 7.33 -16.32 28.08
N GLY A 57 7.33 -16.69 29.35
CA GLY A 57 6.39 -17.67 29.88
C GLY A 57 6.76 -18.15 31.27
N GLU A 58 5.94 -19.06 31.79
CA GLU A 58 6.09 -19.64 33.12
C GLU A 58 6.03 -21.16 32.99
N ASN A 59 6.96 -21.85 33.64
CA ASN A 59 7.07 -23.31 33.70
C ASN A 59 6.96 -24.04 32.35
N TYR A 60 7.42 -23.43 31.26
CA TYR A 60 7.42 -24.04 29.93
C TYR A 60 8.64 -24.94 29.71
N THR A 61 8.63 -25.72 28.64
CA THR A 61 9.72 -26.65 28.31
C THR A 61 10.39 -26.23 27.01
N ILE A 62 11.73 -26.28 27.02
CA ILE A 62 12.56 -26.13 25.82
C ILE A 62 13.33 -27.43 25.63
N GLU A 63 13.22 -28.02 24.44
CA GLU A 63 14.03 -29.15 23.99
C GLU A 63 14.85 -28.71 22.79
N TRP A 64 16.05 -29.27 22.63
CA TRP A 64 16.85 -29.03 21.45
C TRP A 64 17.63 -30.27 21.02
N GLU A 65 17.91 -30.37 19.72
CA GLU A 65 18.74 -31.41 19.13
C GLU A 65 19.64 -30.80 18.03
N GLU A 66 20.87 -31.29 17.92
CA GLU A 66 21.75 -30.96 16.79
C GLU A 66 21.23 -31.65 15.52
N ILE A 67 21.05 -30.88 14.45
CA ILE A 67 20.58 -31.41 13.16
C ILE A 67 21.69 -32.26 12.55
N GLY A 68 21.36 -33.53 12.25
CA GLY A 68 22.32 -34.53 11.78
C GLY A 68 22.93 -35.39 12.89
N TYR A 69 22.88 -34.94 14.15
CA TYR A 69 23.45 -35.64 15.31
C TYR A 69 22.46 -35.64 16.48
N PRO A 70 21.31 -36.32 16.37
CA PRO A 70 20.22 -36.21 17.34
C PRO A 70 20.57 -36.75 18.75
N LEU A 71 21.67 -37.48 18.91
CA LEU A 71 22.19 -37.86 20.24
C LEU A 71 22.80 -36.68 21.00
N HIS A 72 23.20 -35.63 20.29
CA HIS A 72 23.56 -34.35 20.87
C HIS A 72 22.28 -33.52 21.02
N ASN A 73 21.70 -33.58 22.22
CA ASN A 73 20.44 -32.95 22.54
C ASN A 73 20.43 -32.47 24.01
N GLY A 74 19.44 -31.66 24.35
CA GLY A 74 19.22 -31.19 25.70
C GLY A 74 17.77 -30.82 25.97
N ILE A 75 17.43 -30.74 27.25
CA ILE A 75 16.10 -30.35 27.72
C ILE A 75 16.21 -29.40 28.91
N MET A 76 15.38 -28.37 28.91
CA MET A 76 15.17 -27.43 30.00
C MET A 76 13.69 -27.46 30.38
N THR A 77 13.39 -28.00 31.55
CA THR A 77 12.01 -28.06 32.08
C THR A 77 11.73 -26.95 33.07
N ASN A 78 10.47 -26.56 33.21
CA ASN A 78 10.02 -25.52 34.15
C ASN A 78 10.72 -24.16 33.93
N VAL A 79 11.00 -23.82 32.67
CA VAL A 79 11.61 -22.54 32.31
C VAL A 79 10.61 -21.43 32.62
N THR A 80 11.07 -20.40 33.33
CA THR A 80 10.30 -19.18 33.57
C THR A 80 11.18 -17.99 33.21
N SER A 81 10.69 -17.14 32.31
CA SER A 81 11.44 -16.01 31.76
C SER A 81 10.47 -14.89 31.38
N THR A 82 10.92 -13.65 31.60
CA THR A 82 10.21 -12.44 31.19
C THR A 82 10.83 -11.73 29.99
N ASN A 83 12.08 -12.06 29.63
CA ASN A 83 12.78 -11.48 28.46
C ASN A 83 13.51 -12.56 27.64
N GLN A 84 14.44 -13.29 28.27
CA GLN A 84 15.21 -14.33 27.59
C GLN A 84 15.78 -15.39 28.56
N VAL A 85 16.18 -16.53 28.00
CA VAL A 85 16.89 -17.62 28.68
C VAL A 85 18.11 -18.04 27.85
N LEU A 86 19.23 -18.36 28.51
CA LEU A 86 20.41 -18.88 27.83
C LEU A 86 20.18 -20.35 27.47
N ILE A 87 20.40 -20.68 26.20
CA ILE A 87 20.55 -22.06 25.76
C ILE A 87 22.03 -22.25 25.40
N ASP A 88 22.68 -23.18 26.09
CA ASP A 88 24.03 -23.64 25.76
C ASP A 88 23.90 -25.01 25.10
N PHE A 89 24.27 -25.06 23.82
CA PHE A 89 24.21 -26.28 23.04
C PHE A 89 25.41 -27.19 23.28
N GLY A 90 26.41 -26.78 24.08
CA GLY A 90 27.61 -27.57 24.30
C GLY A 90 28.55 -27.59 23.08
N THR A 91 29.54 -28.48 23.11
CA THR A 91 30.46 -28.65 21.98
C THR A 91 29.80 -29.48 20.89
N SER A 92 29.63 -28.87 19.72
CA SER A 92 29.11 -29.53 18.53
C SER A 92 29.83 -30.84 18.19
N SER A 93 29.08 -31.78 17.60
CA SER A 93 29.64 -33.00 17.00
C SER A 93 30.30 -32.74 15.63
N GLU A 94 30.05 -31.57 15.04
CA GLU A 94 30.69 -31.02 13.83
C GLU A 94 31.63 -29.83 14.11
N ASP A 95 32.12 -29.18 13.04
CA ASP A 95 32.72 -27.84 13.12
C ASP A 95 31.67 -26.83 13.62
N SER A 96 31.87 -26.36 14.86
CA SER A 96 31.00 -25.45 15.62
C SER A 96 30.49 -24.20 14.89
N SER A 97 31.18 -23.75 13.84
CA SER A 97 30.79 -22.56 13.08
C SER A 97 29.57 -22.78 12.16
N SER A 98 29.31 -24.03 11.76
CA SER A 98 28.26 -24.39 10.79
C SER A 98 27.09 -25.16 11.40
N SER A 99 27.23 -25.60 12.65
CA SER A 99 26.25 -26.46 13.31
C SER A 99 24.92 -25.76 13.53
N THR A 100 23.85 -26.51 13.29
CA THR A 100 22.47 -26.04 13.43
C THR A 100 21.70 -26.88 14.43
N TYR A 101 20.82 -26.24 15.16
CA TYR A 101 20.07 -26.85 16.24
C TYR A 101 18.58 -26.59 16.04
N ARG A 102 17.79 -27.66 16.13
CA ARG A 102 16.34 -27.58 16.17
C ARG A 102 15.90 -27.36 17.61
N VAL A 103 15.32 -26.21 17.89
CA VAL A 103 14.79 -25.84 19.21
C VAL A 103 13.27 -25.98 19.17
N LYS A 104 12.73 -26.82 20.06
CA LYS A 104 11.31 -27.15 20.22
C LYS A 104 10.82 -26.59 21.54
N VAL A 105 9.72 -25.85 21.52
CA VAL A 105 9.15 -25.22 22.72
C VAL A 105 7.70 -25.64 22.89
N SER A 106 7.36 -26.11 24.08
CA SER A 106 5.99 -26.47 24.46
C SER A 106 5.60 -25.83 25.79
N ASN A 107 4.30 -25.85 26.09
CA ASN A 107 3.78 -25.32 27.36
C ASN A 107 4.34 -26.05 28.60
N GLY A 108 4.87 -27.27 28.46
CA GLY A 108 5.36 -28.04 29.61
C GLY A 108 4.31 -28.16 30.71
N ASN A 109 4.68 -27.73 31.93
CA ASN A 109 3.77 -27.67 33.09
C ASN A 109 3.08 -26.31 33.25
N GLY A 110 3.35 -25.34 32.38
CA GLY A 110 2.83 -23.99 32.46
C GLY A 110 2.38 -23.46 31.10
N VAL A 111 2.84 -22.27 30.74
CA VAL A 111 2.39 -21.56 29.53
C VAL A 111 3.56 -20.82 28.90
N PHE A 112 3.83 -21.13 27.64
CA PHE A 112 4.65 -20.31 26.77
C PHE A 112 3.77 -19.28 26.06
N ARG A 113 4.07 -17.99 26.22
CA ARG A 113 3.10 -16.91 25.92
C ARG A 113 3.51 -16.02 24.75
N GLN A 114 4.81 -15.83 24.56
CA GLN A 114 5.35 -14.87 23.60
C GLN A 114 6.82 -15.20 23.28
N ILE A 115 7.20 -14.90 22.03
CA ILE A 115 8.58 -14.71 21.63
C ILE A 115 8.80 -13.22 21.36
N LYS A 116 9.82 -12.61 21.98
CA LYS A 116 10.05 -11.15 21.89
C LYS A 116 11.53 -10.82 21.81
N PHE A 117 12.03 -10.58 20.59
CA PHE A 117 13.46 -10.37 20.35
C PHE A 117 13.96 -9.02 20.84
N GLY A 118 13.09 -8.04 21.07
CA GLY A 118 13.49 -6.76 21.61
C GLY A 118 12.32 -5.85 21.93
N THR A 119 12.65 -4.67 22.46
CA THR A 119 11.72 -3.56 22.65
C THR A 119 12.22 -2.34 21.91
N ALA A 120 11.33 -1.71 21.15
CA ALA A 120 11.60 -0.46 20.48
C ALA A 120 11.19 0.73 21.35
N GLN A 121 12.10 1.68 21.53
CA GLN A 121 11.75 3.06 21.86
C GLN A 121 11.55 3.82 20.55
N LEU A 122 10.34 4.36 20.35
CA LEU A 122 10.02 5.15 19.16
C LEU A 122 10.50 6.59 19.36
N LEU A 123 11.48 7.00 18.57
CA LEU A 123 11.92 8.39 18.52
C LEU A 123 11.32 9.07 17.30
N PRO A 124 10.59 10.20 17.47
CA PRO A 124 10.22 11.03 16.34
C PRO A 124 11.47 11.72 15.79
N ALA A 125 11.80 11.43 14.53
CA ALA A 125 12.63 12.28 13.69
C ALA A 125 11.71 13.13 12.79
N ALA A 126 12.18 14.27 12.31
CA ALA A 126 11.37 15.36 11.71
C ALA A 126 10.19 14.92 10.81
N GLU A 127 10.31 13.81 10.08
CA GLU A 127 9.27 13.28 9.19
C GLU A 127 9.15 11.72 9.23
N MET A 128 9.78 11.08 10.22
CA MET A 128 9.82 9.62 10.33
C MET A 128 9.94 9.18 11.79
N ILE A 129 9.28 8.08 12.15
CA ILE A 129 9.52 7.39 13.42
C ILE A 129 10.68 6.42 13.27
N ILE A 130 11.71 6.58 14.11
CA ILE A 130 12.88 5.69 14.16
C ILE A 130 12.78 4.83 15.42
N PRO A 131 12.66 3.50 15.29
CA PRO A 131 12.75 2.60 16.43
C PRO A 131 14.22 2.42 16.86
N ILE A 132 14.52 2.72 18.12
CA ILE A 132 15.78 2.34 18.77
C ILE A 132 15.54 1.07 19.57
N TRP A 133 16.39 0.06 19.34
CA TRP A 133 16.17 -1.28 19.86
C TRP A 133 17.03 -1.59 21.08
N GLN A 134 16.38 -2.13 22.11
CA GLN A 134 17.01 -2.96 23.14
C GLN A 134 16.68 -4.41 22.81
N MET A 135 17.69 -5.21 22.46
CA MET A 135 17.51 -6.60 22.01
C MET A 135 17.65 -7.57 23.18
N PHE A 136 16.82 -8.61 23.23
CA PHE A 136 16.82 -9.68 24.24
C PHE A 136 17.17 -11.05 23.65
N GLY A 137 16.88 -11.26 22.36
CA GLY A 137 17.17 -12.49 21.65
C GLY A 137 18.37 -12.37 20.72
N SER A 138 19.09 -13.46 20.51
CA SER A 138 20.13 -13.57 19.47
C SER A 138 19.51 -13.58 18.06
N ALA A 139 18.95 -12.44 17.64
CA ALA A 139 18.21 -12.30 16.37
C ALA A 139 19.05 -12.66 15.14
N ASP A 140 20.36 -12.51 15.25
CA ASP A 140 21.32 -12.85 14.22
C ASP A 140 21.63 -14.35 14.09
N LYS A 141 21.16 -15.17 15.03
CA LYS A 141 21.45 -16.62 15.09
C LYS A 141 20.26 -17.51 14.75
N ILE A 142 19.04 -16.97 14.68
CA ILE A 142 17.88 -17.72 14.19
C ILE A 142 17.85 -17.68 12.67
N ILE A 143 17.64 -18.83 12.05
CA ILE A 143 17.62 -18.96 10.58
C ILE A 143 16.26 -19.42 10.05
N GLU A 144 15.42 -20.07 10.86
CA GLU A 144 14.16 -20.65 10.37
C GLU A 144 13.07 -20.76 11.44
N ILE A 145 11.83 -20.48 11.05
CA ILE A 145 10.62 -20.95 11.74
C ILE A 145 10.11 -22.17 10.97
N GLU A 146 10.33 -23.35 11.55
CA GLU A 146 10.00 -24.65 10.96
C GLU A 146 8.54 -25.05 11.25
N GLN A 147 7.99 -24.62 12.40
CA GLN A 147 6.62 -24.95 12.81
C GLN A 147 6.08 -23.96 13.84
N TRP A 148 4.78 -23.63 13.76
CA TRP A 148 4.11 -22.77 14.75
C TRP A 148 3.58 -23.53 15.98
N GLY A 149 3.05 -24.74 15.78
CA GLY A 149 2.42 -25.54 16.82
C GLY A 149 1.06 -24.98 17.27
N ASP A 150 0.61 -25.40 18.46
CA ASP A 150 -0.69 -24.99 19.03
C ASP A 150 -0.57 -23.90 20.11
N ILE A 151 0.62 -23.31 20.27
CA ILE A 151 0.90 -22.23 21.22
C ILE A 151 -0.14 -21.12 21.08
N SER A 152 -0.87 -20.87 22.16
CA SER A 152 -1.87 -19.80 22.23
C SER A 152 -1.18 -18.47 22.53
N TRP A 153 -0.70 -17.83 21.47
CA TRP A 153 0.06 -16.59 21.56
C TRP A 153 -0.76 -15.45 22.17
N ILE A 154 -0.15 -14.71 23.10
CA ILE A 154 -0.76 -13.51 23.71
C ILE A 154 -0.45 -12.26 22.89
N SER A 155 0.76 -12.19 22.32
CA SER A 155 1.19 -11.08 21.46
C SER A 155 2.30 -11.57 20.51
N MET A 156 2.37 -10.96 19.32
CA MET A 156 3.50 -11.10 18.39
C MET A 156 4.30 -9.80 18.27
N ASN A 157 4.06 -8.83 19.18
CA ASN A 157 4.82 -7.59 19.21
C ASN A 157 6.32 -7.88 19.31
N SER A 158 7.08 -7.42 18.32
CA SER A 158 8.54 -7.59 18.23
C SER A 158 9.02 -9.05 18.31
N ALA A 159 8.14 -10.01 17.99
CA ALA A 159 8.59 -11.31 17.56
C ALA A 159 9.53 -11.11 16.35
N PHE A 160 10.55 -11.94 16.21
CA PHE A 160 11.50 -11.96 15.09
C PHE A 160 12.04 -10.62 14.53
N THR A 161 12.06 -9.55 15.33
CA THR A 161 12.61 -8.26 14.91
C THR A 161 14.12 -8.38 14.67
N ASN A 162 14.61 -7.75 13.61
CA ASN A 162 16.00 -7.75 13.15
C ASN A 162 16.60 -9.15 12.93
N CYS A 163 15.76 -10.17 12.70
CA CYS A 163 16.23 -11.50 12.33
C CYS A 163 16.68 -11.53 10.86
N LEU A 164 17.95 -11.22 10.63
CA LEU A 164 18.49 -10.90 9.31
C LEU A 164 18.43 -12.08 8.31
N SER A 165 18.62 -13.30 8.81
CA SER A 165 18.72 -14.53 8.02
C SER A 165 17.44 -15.36 8.02
N LEU A 166 16.36 -14.85 8.64
CA LEU A 166 15.18 -15.63 8.93
C LEU A 166 14.41 -16.05 7.67
N GLN A 167 14.16 -17.35 7.58
CA GLN A 167 13.19 -17.95 6.67
C GLN A 167 11.96 -18.46 7.44
N LEU A 168 10.84 -18.58 6.74
CA LEU A 168 9.63 -19.22 7.23
C LEU A 168 9.33 -20.40 6.30
N THR A 169 9.35 -21.61 6.84
CA THR A 169 9.04 -22.85 6.10
C THR A 169 7.83 -23.57 6.69
N ALA A 170 7.40 -23.15 7.89
CA ALA A 170 6.22 -23.65 8.57
C ALA A 170 5.00 -23.75 7.65
N THR A 171 4.44 -24.95 7.59
CA THR A 171 3.25 -25.25 6.78
C THR A 171 1.94 -25.06 7.55
N ASP A 172 2.03 -25.02 8.88
CA ASP A 172 0.93 -24.69 9.80
C ASP A 172 0.82 -23.18 10.03
N SER A 173 -0.15 -22.76 10.84
CA SER A 173 -0.42 -21.34 11.12
C SER A 173 -0.31 -21.05 12.62
N PRO A 174 0.22 -19.89 13.02
CA PRO A 174 0.20 -19.49 14.42
C PRO A 174 -1.24 -19.33 14.90
N ASN A 175 -1.50 -19.80 16.12
CA ASN A 175 -2.79 -19.57 16.77
C ASN A 175 -2.88 -18.11 17.28
N LEU A 176 -3.33 -17.21 16.39
CA LEU A 176 -3.46 -15.77 16.64
C LEU A 176 -4.81 -15.36 17.24
N LYS A 177 -5.64 -16.30 17.73
CA LYS A 177 -7.03 -16.02 18.17
C LYS A 177 -7.12 -14.97 19.28
N SER A 178 -6.09 -14.83 20.10
CA SER A 178 -6.00 -13.87 21.20
C SER A 178 -5.05 -12.70 20.93
N VAL A 179 -4.40 -12.67 19.76
CA VAL A 179 -3.38 -11.67 19.42
C VAL A 179 -4.05 -10.43 18.84
N THR A 180 -3.84 -9.29 19.49
CA THR A 180 -4.26 -7.97 19.00
C THR A 180 -3.11 -7.16 18.41
N ASP A 181 -1.86 -7.53 18.71
CA ASP A 181 -0.68 -6.77 18.34
C ASP A 181 0.37 -7.66 17.67
N VAL A 182 0.64 -7.38 16.40
CA VAL A 182 1.68 -8.01 15.57
C VAL A 182 2.74 -6.98 15.15
N SER A 183 2.76 -5.81 15.80
CA SER A 183 3.69 -4.74 15.45
C SER A 183 5.14 -5.21 15.54
N PHE A 184 5.95 -4.82 14.57
CA PHE A 184 7.35 -5.21 14.46
C PHE A 184 7.66 -6.72 14.32
N MET A 185 6.67 -7.61 14.13
CA MET A 185 6.87 -9.08 14.11
C MET A 185 7.91 -9.58 13.10
N PHE A 186 8.18 -8.84 12.03
CA PHE A 186 9.21 -9.12 11.04
C PHE A 186 9.94 -7.84 10.62
N PHE A 187 10.02 -6.87 11.55
CA PHE A 187 10.75 -5.63 11.31
C PHE A 187 12.23 -5.94 11.04
N GLY A 188 12.85 -5.28 10.07
CA GLY A 188 14.28 -5.40 9.83
C GLY A 188 14.72 -6.79 9.38
N THR A 189 13.86 -7.56 8.70
CA THR A 189 14.16 -8.91 8.20
C THR A 189 14.36 -8.91 6.67
N PRO A 190 15.52 -8.48 6.14
CA PRO A 190 15.72 -8.27 4.70
C PRO A 190 15.57 -9.53 3.85
N GLN A 191 15.95 -10.70 4.38
CA GLN A 191 15.85 -11.98 3.68
C GLN A 191 14.51 -12.70 3.88
N PHE A 192 13.60 -12.16 4.69
CA PHE A 192 12.30 -12.77 4.91
C PHE A 192 11.45 -12.71 3.65
N THR A 193 11.09 -13.89 3.14
CA THR A 193 10.22 -14.08 1.98
C THR A 193 8.78 -14.42 2.38
N GLY A 194 8.59 -15.09 3.53
CA GLY A 194 7.31 -15.61 4.01
C GLY A 194 7.03 -17.03 3.50
N ALA A 195 5.88 -17.62 3.85
CA ALA A 195 5.50 -18.99 3.47
C ALA A 195 4.04 -19.12 3.04
N PRO A 196 3.66 -20.04 2.13
CA PRO A 196 2.28 -20.23 1.69
C PRO A 196 1.25 -20.32 2.84
N SER A 197 1.63 -20.87 3.99
CA SER A 197 0.80 -20.95 5.20
C SER A 197 0.30 -19.60 5.71
N MET A 198 1.00 -18.49 5.43
CA MET A 198 0.57 -17.13 5.80
C MET A 198 -0.80 -16.77 5.27
N GLN A 199 -1.23 -17.34 4.13
CA GLN A 199 -2.58 -17.12 3.59
C GLN A 199 -3.69 -17.51 4.56
N ASN A 200 -3.41 -18.42 5.49
CA ASN A 200 -4.35 -19.01 6.43
C ASN A 200 -4.29 -18.39 7.84
N TRP A 201 -3.42 -17.40 8.05
CA TRP A 201 -3.28 -16.77 9.36
C TRP A 201 -4.57 -16.06 9.78
N ASN A 202 -5.07 -16.38 10.98
CA ASN A 202 -6.26 -15.74 11.51
C ASN A 202 -5.94 -14.39 12.14
N THR A 203 -5.94 -13.33 11.34
CA THR A 203 -5.65 -11.96 11.78
C THR A 203 -6.87 -11.18 12.30
N SER A 204 -8.04 -11.84 12.44
CA SER A 204 -9.32 -11.15 12.67
C SER A 204 -9.41 -10.32 13.96
N LYS A 205 -8.52 -10.54 14.93
CA LYS A 205 -8.44 -9.80 16.19
C LYS A 205 -7.30 -8.78 16.24
N VAL A 206 -6.42 -8.77 15.24
CA VAL A 206 -5.27 -7.89 15.20
C VAL A 206 -5.74 -6.46 14.92
N THR A 207 -5.38 -5.55 15.81
CA THR A 207 -5.67 -4.12 15.73
C THR A 207 -4.45 -3.31 15.31
N ASN A 208 -3.23 -3.78 15.66
CA ASN A 208 -1.97 -3.08 15.40
C ASN A 208 -1.06 -3.91 14.47
N PHE A 209 -0.90 -3.43 13.24
CA PHE A 209 0.02 -3.96 12.23
C PHE A 209 1.26 -3.07 12.03
N SER A 210 1.44 -2.05 12.88
CA SER A 210 2.48 -1.05 12.66
C SER A 210 3.86 -1.70 12.55
N PHE A 211 4.63 -1.28 11.54
CA PHE A 211 5.98 -1.78 11.25
C PHE A 211 6.12 -3.29 11.02
N MET A 212 5.04 -4.08 10.93
CA MET A 212 5.08 -5.55 10.94
C MET A 212 6.13 -6.14 9.99
N PHE A 213 6.22 -5.63 8.76
CA PHE A 213 7.21 -6.05 7.77
C PHE A 213 8.19 -4.92 7.40
N SER A 214 8.27 -3.83 8.13
CA SER A 214 9.06 -2.67 7.70
C SER A 214 10.56 -2.99 7.61
N CYS A 215 11.22 -2.36 6.64
CA CYS A 215 12.66 -2.45 6.41
C CYS A 215 13.34 -1.09 6.19
N LEU A 216 12.68 0.04 6.51
CA LEU A 216 13.23 1.38 6.25
C LEU A 216 14.60 1.67 6.90
N THR A 217 14.95 0.96 7.99
CA THR A 217 16.24 1.14 8.69
C THR A 217 17.25 0.04 8.38
N SER A 218 16.97 -0.81 7.39
CA SER A 218 17.87 -1.90 7.00
C SER A 218 19.09 -1.33 6.28
N THR A 219 20.28 -1.73 6.73
CA THR A 219 21.55 -1.45 6.03
C THR A 219 21.87 -2.48 4.95
N SER A 220 20.97 -3.43 4.69
CA SER A 220 21.16 -4.45 3.67
C SER A 220 21.19 -3.84 2.26
N THR A 221 22.18 -4.25 1.47
CA THR A 221 22.29 -3.90 0.05
C THR A 221 21.50 -4.86 -0.84
N ILE A 222 20.97 -5.94 -0.28
CA ILE A 222 20.19 -6.94 -1.01
C ILE A 222 18.74 -6.44 -1.10
N PRO A 223 18.10 -6.48 -2.29
CA PRO A 223 16.69 -6.16 -2.43
C PRO A 223 15.84 -7.00 -1.47
N HIS A 224 15.02 -6.33 -0.66
CA HIS A 224 14.09 -6.95 0.28
C HIS A 224 13.13 -7.87 -0.45
N GLN A 225 13.10 -9.16 -0.11
CA GLN A 225 12.49 -10.19 -0.96
C GLN A 225 10.99 -10.44 -0.73
N PHE A 226 10.37 -9.80 0.27
CA PHE A 226 8.98 -10.06 0.64
C PHE A 226 7.99 -9.58 -0.45
N ASN A 227 7.50 -10.52 -1.26
CA ASN A 227 6.43 -10.30 -2.25
C ASN A 227 5.55 -11.55 -2.52
N SER A 228 5.83 -12.69 -1.92
CA SER A 228 4.98 -13.87 -1.92
C SER A 228 5.33 -14.64 -0.67
N PRO A 229 4.38 -15.04 0.18
CA PRO A 229 3.02 -15.50 -0.11
C PRO A 229 1.94 -14.39 -0.18
N PHE A 230 0.80 -14.73 -0.79
CA PHE A 230 -0.40 -13.88 -0.84
C PHE A 230 -0.93 -13.53 0.56
N ILE A 231 -0.95 -12.24 0.91
CA ILE A 231 -1.51 -11.75 2.19
C ILE A 231 -2.86 -11.04 2.02
N GLY A 232 -3.38 -10.95 0.80
CA GLY A 232 -4.67 -10.31 0.52
C GLY A 232 -5.89 -11.08 1.06
N SER A 233 -5.72 -12.31 1.56
CA SER A 233 -6.76 -13.12 2.20
C SER A 233 -6.98 -12.80 3.68
N TRP A 234 -6.11 -11.98 4.28
CA TRP A 234 -6.18 -11.67 5.71
C TRP A 234 -7.46 -10.90 6.07
N ASN A 235 -8.01 -11.24 7.24
CA ASN A 235 -9.11 -10.46 7.81
C ASN A 235 -8.53 -9.28 8.59
N THR A 236 -8.64 -8.08 8.04
CA THR A 236 -8.14 -6.83 8.63
C THR A 236 -9.24 -5.96 9.25
N SER A 237 -10.47 -6.48 9.39
CA SER A 237 -11.65 -5.70 9.87
C SER A 237 -11.56 -5.16 11.30
N SER A 238 -10.55 -5.58 12.07
CA SER A 238 -10.24 -5.05 13.41
C SER A 238 -9.06 -4.06 13.41
N ALA A 239 -8.34 -3.91 12.29
CA ALA A 239 -7.16 -3.07 12.20
C ALA A 239 -7.51 -1.60 12.43
N THR A 240 -6.72 -0.93 13.28
CA THR A 240 -6.79 0.52 13.53
C THR A 240 -5.50 1.22 13.12
N ASP A 241 -4.36 0.52 13.17
CA ASP A 241 -3.05 1.06 12.81
C ASP A 241 -2.32 0.12 11.83
N MET A 242 -2.00 0.64 10.65
CA MET A 242 -1.20 -0.02 9.62
C MET A 242 0.05 0.79 9.24
N SER A 243 0.44 1.76 10.07
CA SER A 243 1.57 2.65 9.79
C SER A 243 2.86 1.87 9.58
N TYR A 244 3.66 2.25 8.59
CA TYR A 244 4.93 1.62 8.24
C TYR A 244 4.89 0.13 7.89
N MET A 245 3.71 -0.52 7.82
CA MET A 245 3.58 -1.98 7.80
C MET A 245 4.46 -2.64 6.73
N LEU A 246 4.52 -2.09 5.51
CA LEU A 246 5.27 -2.62 4.37
C LEU A 246 6.44 -1.73 3.95
N ALA A 247 6.72 -0.65 4.69
CA ALA A 247 7.66 0.37 4.27
C ALA A 247 9.07 -0.21 4.01
N GLY A 248 9.69 0.18 2.90
CA GLY A 248 11.01 -0.31 2.49
C GLY A 248 11.01 -1.72 1.86
N ARG A 249 9.88 -2.41 1.71
CA ARG A 249 9.79 -3.68 0.96
C ARG A 249 9.79 -3.39 -0.55
N ALA A 250 10.96 -3.06 -1.09
CA ALA A 250 11.15 -2.56 -2.45
C ALA A 250 10.48 -3.39 -3.57
N VAL A 251 10.38 -4.73 -3.41
CA VAL A 251 9.79 -5.63 -4.42
C VAL A 251 8.32 -5.97 -4.15
N PHE A 252 7.73 -5.47 -3.07
CA PHE A 252 6.33 -5.74 -2.73
C PHE A 252 5.39 -5.11 -3.76
N ASN A 253 4.54 -5.94 -4.37
CA ASN A 253 3.56 -5.54 -5.38
C ASN A 253 2.33 -6.48 -5.35
N GLN A 254 2.01 -7.04 -4.19
CA GLN A 254 0.87 -7.95 -4.03
C GLN A 254 -0.44 -7.18 -3.91
N SER A 255 -1.52 -7.74 -4.46
CA SER A 255 -2.84 -7.14 -4.29
C SER A 255 -3.30 -7.26 -2.83
N VAL A 256 -3.65 -6.12 -2.24
CA VAL A 256 -4.23 -5.97 -0.90
C VAL A 256 -5.60 -5.29 -0.95
N ASN A 257 -6.22 -5.25 -2.14
CA ASN A 257 -7.48 -4.54 -2.37
C ASN A 257 -8.65 -5.17 -1.57
N ASN A 258 -8.52 -6.41 -1.11
CA ASN A 258 -9.56 -7.09 -0.33
C ASN A 258 -9.49 -6.82 1.17
N TRP A 259 -8.49 -6.09 1.65
CA TRP A 259 -8.41 -5.71 3.05
C TRP A 259 -9.54 -4.75 3.43
N ASP A 260 -10.20 -5.04 4.54
CA ASP A 260 -11.12 -4.11 5.19
C ASP A 260 -10.28 -3.11 6.00
N VAL A 261 -10.26 -1.87 5.55
CA VAL A 261 -9.55 -0.76 6.19
C VAL A 261 -10.50 0.26 6.83
N SER A 262 -11.78 -0.08 6.98
CA SER A 262 -12.84 0.84 7.41
C SER A 262 -12.65 1.42 8.82
N LYS A 263 -11.83 0.78 9.66
CA LYS A 263 -11.47 1.25 11.01
C LYS A 263 -10.06 1.80 11.14
N VAL A 264 -9.25 1.71 10.08
CA VAL A 264 -7.86 2.15 10.12
C VAL A 264 -7.82 3.67 10.17
N THR A 265 -7.16 4.22 11.19
CA THR A 265 -7.00 5.66 11.38
C THR A 265 -5.61 6.14 10.94
N ASN A 266 -4.60 5.24 10.94
CA ASN A 266 -3.22 5.58 10.59
C ASN A 266 -2.65 4.63 9.51
N MET A 267 -2.27 5.20 8.37
CA MET A 267 -1.54 4.54 7.27
C MET A 267 -0.26 5.29 6.89
N ALA A 268 0.27 6.12 7.79
CA ALA A 268 1.53 6.82 7.59
C ALA A 268 2.62 5.85 7.11
N TRP A 269 3.36 6.22 6.07
CA TRP A 269 4.46 5.43 5.50
C TRP A 269 4.11 4.01 5.03
N MET A 270 2.83 3.58 5.01
CA MET A 270 2.45 2.17 4.83
C MET A 270 3.14 1.48 3.64
N PHE A 271 3.24 2.15 2.49
CA PHE A 271 3.94 1.64 1.30
C PHE A 271 5.21 2.43 0.97
N GLY A 272 5.66 3.37 1.81
CA GLY A 272 6.82 4.22 1.54
C GLY A 272 8.03 3.39 1.13
N GLN A 273 8.67 3.76 0.01
CA GLN A 273 9.80 3.06 -0.61
C GLN A 273 9.52 1.61 -1.09
N CYS A 274 8.25 1.21 -1.26
CA CYS A 274 7.90 -0.02 -1.99
C CYS A 274 8.03 0.21 -3.50
N LEU A 275 9.28 0.26 -4.00
CA LEU A 275 9.62 0.70 -5.36
C LEU A 275 8.83 0.04 -6.50
N SER A 276 8.33 -1.19 -6.31
CA SER A 276 7.58 -1.96 -7.30
C SER A 276 6.06 -1.88 -7.16
N PHE A 277 5.54 -1.21 -6.13
CA PHE A 277 4.12 -1.26 -5.80
C PHE A 277 3.27 -0.44 -6.77
N ASN A 278 2.31 -1.10 -7.44
CA ASN A 278 1.36 -0.47 -8.34
C ASN A 278 0.02 -1.24 -8.40
N GLN A 279 -0.49 -1.67 -7.24
CA GLN A 279 -1.73 -2.43 -7.14
C GLN A 279 -2.93 -1.54 -6.84
N ARG A 280 -4.09 -1.93 -7.38
CA ARG A 280 -5.36 -1.25 -7.14
C ARG A 280 -5.73 -1.24 -5.65
N LEU A 281 -6.28 -0.12 -5.19
CA LEU A 281 -6.74 0.13 -3.81
C LEU A 281 -8.16 0.71 -3.79
N ASP A 282 -8.94 0.42 -4.84
CA ASP A 282 -10.22 1.04 -5.10
C ASP A 282 -11.38 0.48 -4.26
N ASN A 283 -11.18 -0.66 -3.59
CA ASN A 283 -12.16 -1.24 -2.66
C ASN A 283 -12.04 -0.72 -1.22
N TRP A 284 -10.99 0.06 -0.93
CA TRP A 284 -10.72 0.51 0.42
C TRP A 284 -11.70 1.59 0.88
N ASN A 285 -12.39 1.33 2.01
CA ASN A 285 -13.16 2.34 2.71
C ASN A 285 -12.25 3.16 3.64
N THR A 286 -11.79 4.31 3.18
CA THR A 286 -10.87 5.18 3.94
C THR A 286 -11.56 6.20 4.83
N SER A 287 -12.88 6.08 5.08
CA SER A 287 -13.64 7.10 5.81
C SER A 287 -13.17 7.36 7.25
N SER A 288 -12.46 6.42 7.89
CA SER A 288 -11.87 6.59 9.23
C SER A 288 -10.43 7.09 9.22
N LEU A 289 -9.80 7.19 8.04
CA LEU A 289 -8.39 7.54 7.91
C LEU A 289 -8.14 8.99 8.35
N GLN A 290 -7.15 9.18 9.21
CA GLN A 290 -6.76 10.49 9.76
C GLN A 290 -5.34 10.89 9.32
N ASP A 291 -4.45 9.90 9.21
CA ASP A 291 -3.05 10.13 8.85
C ASP A 291 -2.61 9.20 7.71
N MET A 292 -2.07 9.81 6.64
CA MET A 292 -1.52 9.12 5.48
C MET A 292 -0.22 9.76 4.98
N HIS A 293 0.50 10.52 5.82
CA HIS A 293 1.76 11.13 5.41
C HIS A 293 2.73 10.06 4.89
N PHE A 294 3.46 10.36 3.82
CA PHE A 294 4.44 9.49 3.18
C PHE A 294 3.91 8.14 2.68
N MET A 295 2.59 7.93 2.59
CA MET A 295 2.01 6.63 2.27
C MET A 295 2.55 5.99 0.98
N PHE A 296 2.73 6.78 -0.09
CA PHE A 296 3.33 6.33 -1.37
C PHE A 296 4.68 7.00 -1.65
N HIS A 297 5.37 7.48 -0.61
CA HIS A 297 6.64 8.18 -0.76
C HIS A 297 7.68 7.33 -1.50
N MET A 298 8.31 7.91 -2.54
CA MET A 298 9.36 7.31 -3.35
C MET A 298 8.96 5.97 -3.98
N ILE A 299 7.78 5.92 -4.62
CA ILE A 299 7.32 4.76 -5.42
C ILE A 299 7.20 5.17 -6.90
N PRO A 300 8.28 5.04 -7.71
CA PRO A 300 8.34 5.60 -9.06
C PRO A 300 7.24 5.08 -10.01
N VAL A 301 6.78 3.85 -9.81
CA VAL A 301 5.83 3.16 -10.71
C VAL A 301 4.36 3.33 -10.32
N PHE A 302 4.06 3.93 -9.16
CA PHE A 302 2.69 4.01 -8.66
C PHE A 302 1.84 4.97 -9.51
N ASN A 303 0.71 4.49 -10.05
CA ASN A 303 -0.21 5.30 -10.85
C ASN A 303 -1.65 4.78 -10.79
N GLN A 304 -2.11 4.33 -9.62
CA GLN A 304 -3.46 3.77 -9.45
C GLN A 304 -4.48 4.85 -9.09
N ASN A 305 -5.69 4.70 -9.63
CA ASN A 305 -6.79 5.63 -9.40
C ASN A 305 -7.29 5.54 -7.93
N LEU A 306 -7.30 6.68 -7.23
CA LEU A 306 -7.73 6.81 -5.82
C LEU A 306 -8.95 7.74 -5.65
N ASN A 307 -9.70 8.01 -6.72
CA ASN A 307 -10.83 8.95 -6.69
C ASN A 307 -11.98 8.53 -5.75
N MET A 308 -12.08 7.24 -5.41
CA MET A 308 -13.12 6.72 -4.52
C MET A 308 -12.75 6.83 -3.03
N TRP A 309 -11.54 7.26 -2.71
CA TRP A 309 -11.13 7.43 -1.33
C TRP A 309 -11.87 8.60 -0.67
N ASN A 310 -12.36 8.36 0.54
CA ASN A 310 -12.88 9.41 1.41
C ASN A 310 -11.73 9.95 2.26
N THR A 311 -11.34 11.20 2.03
CA THR A 311 -10.25 11.88 2.75
C THR A 311 -10.76 12.92 3.74
N ALA A 312 -12.06 12.99 4.01
CA ALA A 312 -12.65 14.07 4.80
C ALA A 312 -12.14 14.15 6.25
N ASN A 313 -11.65 13.04 6.80
CA ASN A 313 -11.09 12.97 8.15
C ASN A 313 -9.55 13.09 8.19
N VAL A 314 -8.89 13.15 7.03
CA VAL A 314 -7.43 13.24 6.95
C VAL A 314 -6.98 14.65 7.32
N THR A 315 -6.00 14.74 8.22
CA THR A 315 -5.39 16.01 8.63
C THR A 315 -3.99 16.21 8.07
N ASP A 316 -3.29 15.13 7.71
CA ASP A 316 -1.92 15.16 7.25
C ASP A 316 -1.74 14.34 5.96
N MET A 317 -1.29 15.03 4.90
CA MET A 317 -0.97 14.44 3.59
C MET A 317 0.45 14.83 3.15
N ALA A 318 1.36 15.15 4.06
CA ALA A 318 2.74 15.46 3.71
C ALA A 318 3.38 14.31 2.90
N HIS A 319 4.10 14.64 1.82
CA HIS A 319 4.89 13.71 1.01
C HIS A 319 4.16 12.48 0.41
N VAL A 320 2.82 12.44 0.36
CA VAL A 320 2.06 11.24 -0.08
C VAL A 320 2.56 10.68 -1.42
N PHE A 321 2.81 11.52 -2.42
CA PHE A 321 3.25 11.12 -3.76
C PHE A 321 4.64 11.65 -4.14
N HIS A 322 5.44 12.07 -3.15
CA HIS A 322 6.80 12.55 -3.37
C HIS A 322 7.63 11.48 -4.11
N GLY A 323 8.22 11.82 -5.27
CA GLY A 323 9.02 10.89 -6.08
C GLY A 323 8.22 9.83 -6.83
N CYS A 324 6.88 9.90 -6.86
CA CYS A 324 6.06 9.02 -7.69
C CYS A 324 6.06 9.49 -9.16
N THR A 325 7.15 9.21 -9.86
CA THR A 325 7.39 9.76 -11.21
C THR A 325 6.32 9.39 -12.24
N SER A 326 5.64 8.26 -12.10
CA SER A 326 4.56 7.82 -13.01
C SER A 326 3.16 8.32 -12.62
N PHE A 327 2.99 8.95 -11.44
CA PHE A 327 1.67 9.29 -10.92
C PHE A 327 1.04 10.46 -11.68
N ASN A 328 -0.15 10.24 -12.25
CA ASN A 328 -0.90 11.25 -12.99
C ASN A 328 -2.42 11.06 -12.86
N GLN A 329 -2.88 10.66 -11.68
CA GLN A 329 -4.31 10.46 -11.44
C GLN A 329 -4.98 11.75 -10.95
N ASN A 330 -6.23 11.94 -11.36
CA ASN A 330 -7.05 13.05 -10.86
C ASN A 330 -7.32 12.87 -9.36
N LEU A 331 -7.22 13.96 -8.60
CA LEU A 331 -7.43 14.02 -7.15
C LEU A 331 -8.52 15.04 -6.75
N ASN A 332 -9.29 15.56 -7.70
CA ASN A 332 -10.29 16.60 -7.44
C ASN A 332 -11.46 16.13 -6.57
N SER A 333 -11.70 14.81 -6.44
CA SER A 333 -12.73 14.28 -5.56
C SER A 333 -12.34 14.25 -4.08
N TRP A 334 -11.06 14.46 -3.76
CA TRP A 334 -10.58 14.43 -2.38
C TRP A 334 -11.08 15.65 -1.62
N ASN A 335 -11.69 15.39 -0.45
CA ASN A 335 -12.02 16.44 0.49
C ASN A 335 -10.78 16.73 1.35
N VAL A 336 -10.22 17.92 1.19
CA VAL A 336 -9.02 18.39 1.90
C VAL A 336 -9.32 19.51 2.90
N SER A 337 -10.59 19.74 3.27
CA SER A 337 -10.98 20.86 4.13
C SER A 337 -10.36 20.83 5.53
N ASN A 338 -10.03 19.63 6.03
CA ASN A 338 -9.42 19.40 7.34
C ASN A 338 -7.90 19.19 7.28
N VAL A 339 -7.31 19.19 6.08
CA VAL A 339 -5.88 18.95 5.90
C VAL A 339 -5.10 20.20 6.27
N THR A 340 -4.13 20.04 7.19
CA THR A 340 -3.28 21.13 7.66
C THR A 340 -1.91 21.14 6.99
N ARG A 341 -1.44 19.99 6.49
CA ARG A 341 -0.14 19.81 5.83
C ARG A 341 -0.24 19.03 4.51
N ILE A 342 0.30 19.62 3.44
CA ILE A 342 0.52 19.03 2.11
C ILE A 342 1.91 19.38 1.55
N ASN A 343 2.89 19.62 2.43
CA ASN A 343 4.26 19.92 2.00
C ASN A 343 4.86 18.72 1.23
N THR A 344 5.60 19.03 0.17
CA THR A 344 6.27 18.06 -0.71
C THR A 344 5.32 16.98 -1.26
N PHE A 345 4.01 17.25 -1.36
CA PHE A 345 2.98 16.27 -1.73
C PHE A 345 3.27 15.52 -3.03
N LEU A 346 3.69 16.24 -4.08
CA LEU A 346 3.97 15.76 -5.43
C LEU A 346 5.35 16.20 -5.95
N THR A 347 6.27 16.59 -5.07
CA THR A 347 7.64 16.91 -5.50
C THR A 347 8.21 15.75 -6.30
N ASP A 348 8.82 16.04 -7.44
CA ASP A 348 9.40 15.03 -8.35
C ASP A 348 8.40 13.99 -8.91
N ALA A 349 7.09 14.21 -8.80
CA ALA A 349 6.07 13.46 -9.53
C ALA A 349 6.02 13.95 -10.99
N SER A 350 7.05 13.60 -11.75
CA SER A 350 7.35 14.18 -13.06
C SER A 350 6.35 13.90 -14.18
N SER A 351 5.36 13.02 -13.98
CA SER A 351 4.24 12.81 -14.91
C SER A 351 2.96 13.54 -14.50
N TYR A 352 2.92 14.15 -13.32
CA TYR A 352 1.68 14.72 -12.78
C TYR A 352 1.26 15.97 -13.55
N ASN A 353 0.11 15.91 -14.22
CA ASN A 353 -0.48 17.02 -14.97
C ASN A 353 -2.01 17.07 -14.78
N GLN A 354 -2.47 17.22 -13.54
CA GLN A 354 -3.89 17.41 -13.21
C GLN A 354 -4.08 18.71 -12.40
N SER A 355 -5.29 19.28 -12.44
CA SER A 355 -5.65 20.46 -11.65
C SER A 355 -6.09 20.10 -10.23
N PHE A 356 -5.97 21.06 -9.30
CA PHE A 356 -6.53 21.00 -7.93
C PHE A 356 -7.64 22.04 -7.71
N GLU A 357 -8.33 22.42 -8.78
CA GLU A 357 -9.24 23.58 -8.79
C GLU A 357 -10.39 23.48 -7.76
N ASN A 358 -10.78 22.25 -7.39
CA ASN A 358 -11.91 22.00 -6.50
C ASN A 358 -11.51 21.82 -5.03
N TRP A 359 -10.23 21.91 -4.70
CA TRP A 359 -9.76 21.70 -3.33
C TRP A 359 -10.18 22.84 -2.39
N ASN A 360 -10.76 22.46 -1.26
CA ASN A 360 -11.09 23.39 -0.18
C ASN A 360 -9.94 23.44 0.84
N LEU A 361 -9.17 24.53 0.84
CA LEU A 361 -7.95 24.65 1.63
C LEU A 361 -8.18 25.39 2.95
N ALA A 362 -9.31 25.16 3.61
CA ALA A 362 -9.74 25.94 4.78
C ALA A 362 -8.80 25.82 6.00
N SER A 363 -8.28 24.63 6.25
CA SER A 363 -7.41 24.34 7.40
C SER A 363 -5.93 24.34 7.06
N LEU A 364 -5.57 24.61 5.79
CA LEU A 364 -4.22 24.46 5.30
C LEU A 364 -3.28 25.47 5.96
N SER A 365 -2.14 24.96 6.46
CA SER A 365 -1.10 25.78 7.08
C SER A 365 0.25 25.67 6.36
N ASP A 366 0.56 24.52 5.78
CA ASP A 366 1.82 24.29 5.06
C ASP A 366 1.59 23.48 3.78
N ALA A 367 1.97 24.06 2.64
CA ALA A 367 1.96 23.43 1.32
C ALA A 367 3.33 23.56 0.63
N SER A 368 4.39 23.74 1.42
CA SER A 368 5.70 24.08 0.90
C SER A 368 6.19 23.01 -0.08
N SER A 369 6.60 23.47 -1.27
CA SER A 369 7.11 22.61 -2.35
C SER A 369 6.09 21.58 -2.87
N MET A 370 4.78 21.76 -2.66
CA MET A 370 3.76 20.76 -3.01
C MET A 370 3.88 20.19 -4.44
N ILE A 371 4.25 21.00 -5.43
CA ILE A 371 4.21 20.66 -6.87
C ILE A 371 5.54 20.89 -7.61
N VAL A 372 6.67 20.92 -6.89
CA VAL A 372 8.01 21.13 -7.49
C VAL A 372 8.36 19.99 -8.44
N ASN A 373 8.92 20.31 -9.60
CA ASN A 373 9.35 19.34 -10.62
C ASN A 373 8.22 18.40 -11.12
N THR A 374 6.98 18.88 -11.13
CA THR A 374 5.85 18.20 -11.76
C THR A 374 5.71 18.56 -13.25
N ALA A 375 4.91 17.79 -13.99
CA ALA A 375 4.54 18.10 -15.38
C ALA A 375 3.27 18.96 -15.48
N ILE A 376 2.88 19.67 -14.42
CA ILE A 376 1.66 20.47 -14.42
C ILE A 376 1.76 21.56 -15.49
N ASP A 377 0.89 21.45 -16.49
CA ASP A 377 0.89 22.35 -17.61
C ASP A 377 0.25 23.69 -17.27
N CYS A 378 0.37 24.61 -18.23
CA CYS A 378 -0.09 25.97 -18.04
C CYS A 378 -1.60 26.08 -17.79
N ASN A 379 -2.42 25.20 -18.39
CA ASN A 379 -3.87 25.22 -18.20
C ASN A 379 -4.25 24.68 -16.82
N ASN A 380 -3.68 23.55 -16.42
CA ASN A 380 -4.00 22.89 -15.15
C ASN A 380 -3.51 23.70 -13.94
N TYR A 381 -2.34 24.32 -14.02
CA TYR A 381 -1.87 25.23 -12.97
C TYR A 381 -2.73 26.50 -12.91
N SER A 382 -3.15 27.05 -14.06
CA SER A 382 -4.06 28.20 -14.09
C SER A 382 -5.41 27.90 -13.45
N LYS A 383 -6.02 26.74 -13.77
CA LYS A 383 -7.28 26.28 -13.15
C LYS A 383 -7.13 26.15 -11.64
N THR A 384 -6.00 25.60 -11.20
CA THR A 384 -5.66 25.46 -9.77
C THR A 384 -5.66 26.82 -9.06
N LEU A 385 -4.90 27.79 -9.57
CA LEU A 385 -4.81 29.13 -8.98
C LEU A 385 -6.17 29.86 -8.97
N VAL A 386 -6.95 29.75 -10.05
CA VAL A 386 -8.29 30.36 -10.14
C VAL A 386 -9.25 29.72 -9.14
N GLY A 387 -9.26 28.40 -9.02
CA GLY A 387 -10.09 27.67 -8.06
C GLY A 387 -9.80 28.10 -6.63
N TRP A 388 -8.51 28.16 -6.26
CA TRP A 388 -8.09 28.58 -4.92
C TRP A 388 -8.40 30.05 -4.65
N ALA A 389 -8.16 30.96 -5.60
CA ALA A 389 -8.45 32.38 -5.41
C ALA A 389 -9.96 32.66 -5.26
N ASN A 390 -10.80 31.92 -6.00
CA ASN A 390 -12.25 32.11 -5.99
C ASN A 390 -12.96 31.39 -4.84
N ASN A 391 -12.30 30.45 -4.17
CA ASN A 391 -12.87 29.77 -3.01
C ASN A 391 -12.79 30.67 -1.77
N PRO A 392 -13.93 31.08 -1.17
CA PRO A 392 -13.95 31.99 -0.02
C PRO A 392 -13.26 31.40 1.21
N ASN A 393 -13.22 30.07 1.33
CA ASN A 393 -12.64 29.36 2.45
C ASN A 393 -11.12 29.16 2.33
N THR A 394 -10.49 29.52 1.21
CA THR A 394 -9.04 29.38 1.05
C THR A 394 -8.30 30.09 2.19
N ALA A 395 -7.45 29.33 2.90
CA ALA A 395 -6.71 29.79 4.07
C ALA A 395 -5.82 31.01 3.78
N ASN A 396 -5.53 31.77 4.83
CA ASN A 396 -4.54 32.85 4.80
C ASN A 396 -3.18 32.33 5.25
N ASN A 397 -2.10 33.04 4.91
CA ASN A 397 -0.73 32.79 5.38
C ASN A 397 -0.16 31.42 4.99
N VAL A 398 -0.54 30.89 3.82
CA VAL A 398 -0.05 29.59 3.33
C VAL A 398 1.29 29.76 2.62
N ASN A 399 2.27 28.94 3.01
CA ASN A 399 3.51 28.81 2.26
C ASN A 399 3.38 27.70 1.20
N LEU A 400 3.19 28.07 -0.08
CA LEU A 400 3.28 27.14 -1.20
C LEU A 400 4.74 26.94 -1.65
N GLY A 401 5.57 27.98 -1.45
CA GLY A 401 6.99 27.95 -1.75
C GLY A 401 7.28 27.96 -3.25
N SER A 402 8.29 27.21 -3.67
CA SER A 402 8.64 27.05 -5.09
C SER A 402 7.61 26.17 -5.78
N THR A 403 7.16 26.57 -6.97
CA THR A 403 6.32 25.78 -7.88
C THR A 403 7.01 25.54 -9.22
N THR A 404 8.34 25.68 -9.29
CA THR A 404 9.12 25.47 -10.52
C THR A 404 8.87 24.07 -11.11
N PRO A 405 8.73 23.92 -12.44
CA PRO A 405 8.76 24.95 -13.49
C PRO A 405 7.37 25.42 -13.95
N ALA A 406 6.36 25.38 -13.08
CA ALA A 406 4.97 25.65 -13.44
C ALA A 406 4.80 27.01 -14.14
N LYS A 407 3.87 27.05 -15.09
CA LYS A 407 3.53 28.27 -15.82
C LYS A 407 2.05 28.57 -15.67
N TYR A 408 1.67 29.83 -15.60
CA TYR A 408 0.26 30.23 -15.53
C TYR A 408 -0.15 31.17 -16.65
N ALA A 409 -1.44 31.21 -16.98
CA ALA A 409 -1.98 32.04 -18.03
C ALA A 409 -1.90 33.52 -17.66
N SER A 410 -1.52 34.37 -18.60
CA SER A 410 -1.39 35.82 -18.34
C SER A 410 -2.69 36.46 -17.85
N ASN A 411 -3.84 35.94 -18.29
CA ASN A 411 -5.16 36.46 -17.94
C ASN A 411 -5.67 36.06 -16.55
N ILE A 412 -4.92 35.23 -15.79
CA ILE A 412 -5.25 34.90 -14.39
C ILE A 412 -4.32 35.56 -13.37
N ALA A 413 -3.45 36.48 -13.82
CA ALA A 413 -2.49 37.18 -12.96
C ALA A 413 -3.15 37.79 -11.71
N ASN A 414 -4.35 38.37 -11.86
CA ASN A 414 -5.10 38.94 -10.73
C ASN A 414 -5.47 37.89 -9.66
N GLN A 415 -5.81 36.67 -10.04
CA GLN A 415 -6.14 35.58 -9.11
C GLN A 415 -4.90 35.10 -8.36
N ARG A 416 -3.78 34.99 -9.05
CA ARG A 416 -2.48 34.70 -8.42
C ARG A 416 -2.08 35.81 -7.43
N ASP A 417 -2.21 37.06 -7.85
CA ASP A 417 -1.88 38.23 -7.03
C ASP A 417 -2.83 38.36 -5.84
N PHE A 418 -4.10 37.94 -5.95
CA PHE A 418 -5.02 37.87 -4.83
C PHE A 418 -4.54 36.89 -3.76
N LEU A 419 -4.08 35.69 -4.15
CA LEU A 419 -3.52 34.72 -3.19
C LEU A 419 -2.30 35.31 -2.47
N ILE A 420 -1.40 35.98 -3.20
CA ILE A 420 -0.18 36.56 -2.61
C ILE A 420 -0.50 37.77 -1.73
N ASN A 421 -1.20 38.77 -2.27
CA ASN A 421 -1.33 40.08 -1.63
C ASN A 421 -2.50 40.14 -0.64
N ASN A 422 -3.61 39.45 -0.91
CA ASN A 422 -4.81 39.50 -0.07
C ASN A 422 -4.90 38.32 0.90
N LYS A 423 -4.37 37.15 0.53
CA LYS A 423 -4.32 35.96 1.40
C LYS A 423 -2.96 35.77 2.07
N ASN A 424 -1.95 36.60 1.77
CA ASN A 424 -0.59 36.50 2.29
C ASN A 424 0.08 35.14 1.99
N TRP A 425 -0.12 34.62 0.78
CA TRP A 425 0.56 33.39 0.34
C TRP A 425 1.98 33.65 -0.15
N ILE A 426 2.86 32.67 0.04
CA ILE A 426 4.19 32.66 -0.57
C ILE A 426 4.17 31.72 -1.78
N ILE A 427 4.25 32.30 -2.98
CA ILE A 427 4.33 31.57 -4.26
C ILE A 427 5.54 32.07 -5.05
N THR A 428 6.47 31.18 -5.38
CA THR A 428 7.72 31.50 -6.11
C THR A 428 8.00 30.44 -7.18
N GLY A 429 8.86 30.74 -8.15
CA GLY A 429 9.33 29.77 -9.16
C GLY A 429 8.38 29.54 -10.34
N ASP A 430 7.10 29.89 -10.24
CA ASP A 430 6.23 29.97 -11.41
C ASP A 430 6.51 31.20 -12.30
N SER A 431 6.06 31.13 -13.54
CA SER A 431 6.18 32.21 -14.51
C SER A 431 4.97 32.29 -15.43
N VAL A 432 4.80 33.43 -16.11
CA VAL A 432 3.74 33.58 -17.11
C VAL A 432 4.03 32.66 -18.31
N GLY A 433 3.08 31.80 -18.65
CA GLY A 433 3.11 30.94 -19.83
C GLY A 433 2.36 31.55 -21.02
N SER A 434 2.41 30.86 -22.16
CA SER A 434 1.72 31.26 -23.40
C SER A 434 0.27 30.78 -23.48
N CYS A 435 -0.24 30.08 -22.45
CA CYS A 435 -1.62 29.63 -22.44
C CYS A 435 -2.60 30.75 -22.09
N PHE A 436 -3.87 30.52 -22.42
CA PHE A 436 -4.98 31.42 -22.12
C PHE A 436 -6.13 30.60 -21.53
N LEU A 437 -6.54 30.91 -20.31
CA LEU A 437 -7.67 30.23 -19.69
C LEU A 437 -8.97 30.92 -20.14
N ALA A 438 -9.81 30.23 -20.90
CA ALA A 438 -11.08 30.81 -21.34
C ALA A 438 -11.93 31.23 -20.13
N THR A 439 -12.39 32.49 -20.11
CA THR A 439 -13.18 33.06 -19.00
C THR A 439 -14.64 32.59 -18.99
N SER A 440 -15.01 31.68 -19.88
CA SER A 440 -16.32 31.03 -19.88
C SER A 440 -16.23 29.69 -20.60
N GLU A 441 -16.21 28.58 -19.86
CA GLU A 441 -16.99 27.44 -20.33
C GLU A 441 -18.43 27.75 -19.97
N ILE A 442 -19.24 28.13 -20.96
CA ILE A 442 -20.68 28.02 -20.83
C ILE A 442 -20.93 26.54 -20.58
N LYS A 443 -21.06 26.15 -19.31
CA LYS A 443 -21.63 24.87 -18.93
C LYS A 443 -23.10 24.97 -19.34
N THR A 444 -23.40 24.67 -20.60
CA THR A 444 -24.77 24.59 -21.10
C THR A 444 -25.43 23.45 -20.33
N THR A 445 -26.18 23.79 -19.29
CA THR A 445 -27.00 22.87 -18.50
C THR A 445 -28.24 22.39 -19.24
N LYS A 446 -28.33 22.64 -20.55
CA LYS A 446 -29.46 22.20 -21.38
C LYS A 446 -29.07 20.93 -22.13
N GLU A 447 -29.85 19.88 -21.91
CA GLU A 447 -29.65 18.58 -22.56
C GLU A 447 -29.81 18.71 -24.08
N ALA A 448 -28.91 18.07 -24.82
CA ALA A 448 -28.97 17.99 -26.26
C ALA A 448 -30.21 17.20 -26.71
N SER A 449 -30.93 17.71 -27.71
CA SER A 449 -32.16 17.11 -28.19
C SER A 449 -32.34 17.22 -29.70
N ILE A 450 -33.24 16.39 -30.25
CA ILE A 450 -33.60 16.40 -31.67
C ILE A 450 -35.13 16.43 -31.83
N TYR A 451 -35.63 17.20 -32.80
CA TYR A 451 -37.07 17.31 -33.09
C TYR A 451 -37.33 17.79 -34.52
N PRO A 452 -38.53 17.59 -35.09
CA PRO A 452 -39.56 16.70 -34.60
C PRO A 452 -39.13 15.23 -34.72
N ASN A 453 -39.66 14.40 -33.83
CA ASN A 453 -39.59 12.95 -33.95
C ASN A 453 -41.00 12.41 -33.69
N PRO A 454 -41.74 11.94 -34.72
CA PRO A 454 -41.25 11.62 -36.07
C PRO A 454 -40.85 12.83 -36.95
N ALA A 455 -39.90 12.62 -37.87
CA ALA A 455 -39.35 13.62 -38.78
C ALA A 455 -39.83 13.39 -40.22
N LYS A 456 -40.23 14.46 -40.91
CA LYS A 456 -40.62 14.41 -42.34
C LYS A 456 -39.43 14.70 -43.24
N ASP A 457 -38.99 15.95 -43.34
CA ASP A 457 -37.92 16.34 -44.26
C ASP A 457 -36.65 16.77 -43.53
N ASN A 458 -36.78 17.30 -42.31
CA ASN A 458 -35.71 17.87 -41.52
C ASN A 458 -35.82 17.45 -40.06
N ILE A 459 -34.67 17.33 -39.41
CA ILE A 459 -34.50 17.22 -37.96
C ILE A 459 -33.75 18.46 -37.50
N HIS A 460 -34.35 19.20 -36.57
CA HIS A 460 -33.73 20.28 -35.82
C HIS A 460 -32.94 19.70 -34.64
N THR A 461 -31.79 20.31 -34.36
CA THR A 461 -30.88 19.92 -33.29
C THR A 461 -30.75 21.06 -32.30
N GLU A 462 -31.02 20.80 -31.03
CA GLU A 462 -30.79 21.78 -29.95
C GLU A 462 -29.59 21.37 -29.10
N HIS A 463 -28.77 22.35 -28.73
CA HIS A 463 -27.61 22.19 -27.86
C HIS A 463 -26.58 21.17 -28.38
N LEU A 464 -26.37 21.17 -29.71
CA LEU A 464 -25.43 20.29 -30.41
C LEU A 464 -24.30 21.07 -31.12
N ASP A 465 -24.01 22.29 -30.66
CA ASP A 465 -23.00 23.20 -31.25
C ASP A 465 -21.57 22.62 -31.25
N TYR A 466 -21.33 21.60 -30.43
CA TYR A 466 -20.07 20.87 -30.31
C TYR A 466 -19.92 19.70 -31.29
N ALA A 467 -20.91 19.44 -32.15
CA ALA A 467 -20.90 18.33 -33.09
C ALA A 467 -19.92 18.59 -34.26
N GLU A 468 -19.00 17.66 -34.52
CA GLU A 468 -18.11 17.75 -35.69
C GLU A 468 -18.82 17.29 -36.97
N LYS A 469 -19.65 16.25 -36.85
CA LYS A 469 -20.47 15.69 -37.93
C LYS A 469 -21.60 14.82 -37.39
N PHE A 470 -22.56 14.53 -38.23
CA PHE A 470 -23.59 13.53 -37.97
C PHE A 470 -23.43 12.31 -38.90
N ARG A 471 -23.95 11.17 -38.45
CA ARG A 471 -24.16 9.96 -39.25
C ARG A 471 -25.56 9.43 -39.01
N ILE A 472 -26.23 8.96 -40.05
CA ILE A 472 -27.51 8.26 -39.94
C ILE A 472 -27.28 6.81 -40.35
N VAL A 473 -27.65 5.89 -39.47
CA VAL A 473 -27.55 4.45 -39.70
C VAL A 473 -28.93 3.79 -39.60
N ASP A 474 -29.14 2.71 -40.35
CA ASP A 474 -30.32 1.84 -40.16
C ASP A 474 -30.15 0.91 -38.94
N ALA A 475 -31.19 0.12 -38.66
CA ALA A 475 -31.20 -0.82 -37.53
C ALA A 475 -30.11 -1.91 -37.61
N SER A 476 -29.52 -2.15 -38.79
CA SER A 476 -28.39 -3.08 -38.94
C SER A 476 -27.03 -2.41 -38.70
N GLY A 477 -27.02 -1.09 -38.47
CA GLY A 477 -25.80 -0.30 -38.33
C GLY A 477 -25.19 0.16 -39.65
N ARG A 478 -25.86 -0.05 -40.79
CA ARG A 478 -25.36 0.39 -42.09
C ARG A 478 -25.50 1.90 -42.24
N LEU A 479 -24.42 2.57 -42.64
CA LEU A 479 -24.39 4.02 -42.89
C LEU A 479 -25.24 4.39 -44.11
N LEU A 480 -26.13 5.35 -43.93
CA LEU A 480 -27.05 5.85 -44.97
C LEU A 480 -26.77 7.29 -45.36
N LYS A 481 -26.35 8.14 -44.41
CA LYS A 481 -26.04 9.55 -44.64
C LYS A 481 -25.01 10.03 -43.64
N GLU A 482 -24.10 10.88 -44.06
CA GLU A 482 -23.21 11.63 -43.18
C GLU A 482 -23.03 13.07 -43.67
N GLY A 483 -22.69 13.97 -42.78
CA GLY A 483 -22.48 15.38 -43.11
C GLY A 483 -22.21 16.23 -41.88
N LYS A 484 -22.11 17.55 -42.08
CA LYS A 484 -22.06 18.52 -40.99
C LYS A 484 -23.46 19.03 -40.70
N ILE A 485 -23.70 19.40 -39.44
CA ILE A 485 -24.95 20.08 -39.06
C ILE A 485 -24.78 21.53 -39.47
N GLU A 486 -25.65 22.01 -40.36
CA GLU A 486 -25.67 23.40 -40.81
C GLU A 486 -26.97 24.04 -40.34
N ASN A 487 -26.88 25.21 -39.71
CA ASN A 487 -28.02 25.96 -39.16
C ASN A 487 -28.93 25.09 -38.27
N GLU A 488 -28.34 24.24 -37.44
CA GLU A 488 -29.06 23.34 -36.52
C GLU A 488 -30.06 22.40 -37.20
N ILE A 489 -29.89 22.11 -38.50
CA ILE A 489 -30.80 21.29 -39.29
C ILE A 489 -30.06 20.14 -39.96
N ILE A 490 -30.66 18.94 -39.88
CA ILE A 490 -30.26 17.74 -40.60
C ILE A 490 -31.37 17.36 -41.56
N ASN A 491 -31.09 17.46 -42.86
CA ASN A 491 -32.04 17.05 -43.88
C ASN A 491 -32.12 15.51 -43.98
N VAL A 492 -33.33 14.96 -43.88
CA VAL A 492 -33.64 13.53 -43.93
C VAL A 492 -34.65 13.17 -45.03
N SER A 493 -35.01 14.11 -45.91
CA SER A 493 -36.01 13.91 -46.97
C SER A 493 -35.68 12.77 -47.94
N THR A 494 -34.39 12.45 -48.11
CA THR A 494 -33.93 11.36 -48.97
C THR A 494 -34.04 9.96 -48.34
N LEU A 495 -34.39 9.86 -47.06
CA LEU A 495 -34.56 8.58 -46.37
C LEU A 495 -35.95 8.00 -46.64
N SER A 496 -36.03 6.67 -46.77
CA SER A 496 -37.31 5.97 -46.81
C SER A 496 -38.00 6.02 -45.44
N LYS A 497 -39.31 5.80 -45.40
CA LYS A 497 -40.06 5.72 -44.13
C LYS A 497 -39.51 4.58 -43.26
N GLY A 498 -39.23 4.85 -41.98
CA GLY A 498 -38.65 3.83 -41.11
C GLY A 498 -37.99 4.37 -39.84
N ASN A 499 -37.40 3.47 -39.04
CA ASN A 499 -36.67 3.80 -37.81
C ASN A 499 -35.17 3.90 -38.08
N TYR A 500 -34.54 4.94 -37.56
CA TYR A 500 -33.13 5.24 -37.77
C TYR A 500 -32.43 5.64 -36.48
N ILE A 501 -31.11 5.51 -36.47
CA ILE A 501 -30.24 6.03 -35.41
C ILE A 501 -29.44 7.17 -36.00
N LEU A 502 -29.60 8.36 -35.43
CA LEU A 502 -28.77 9.52 -35.66
C LEU A 502 -27.62 9.52 -34.65
N GLN A 503 -26.40 9.44 -35.16
CA GLN A 503 -25.17 9.49 -34.37
C GLN A 503 -24.54 10.88 -34.51
N ILE A 504 -24.38 11.57 -33.40
CA ILE A 504 -23.64 12.83 -33.33
C ILE A 504 -22.21 12.53 -32.91
N VAL A 505 -21.26 12.86 -33.77
CA VAL A 505 -19.83 12.63 -33.55
C VAL A 505 -19.22 13.91 -32.99
N THR A 506 -18.62 13.81 -31.82
CA THR A 506 -17.80 14.87 -31.21
C THR A 506 -16.34 14.42 -31.18
N LYS A 507 -15.44 15.32 -30.79
CA LYS A 507 -14.01 15.02 -30.62
C LYS A 507 -13.75 13.84 -29.68
N ASP A 508 -14.60 13.67 -28.66
CA ASP A 508 -14.35 12.77 -27.53
C ASP A 508 -15.32 11.58 -27.46
N LYS A 509 -16.51 11.67 -28.10
CA LYS A 509 -17.53 10.60 -28.03
C LYS A 509 -18.54 10.63 -29.18
N ILE A 510 -19.31 9.55 -29.30
CA ILE A 510 -20.47 9.46 -30.19
C ILE A 510 -21.75 9.39 -29.35
N GLN A 511 -22.70 10.29 -29.60
CA GLN A 511 -24.02 10.30 -28.96
C GLN A 511 -25.07 9.75 -29.93
N ASN A 512 -25.99 8.91 -29.45
CA ASN A 512 -26.99 8.24 -30.30
C ASN A 512 -28.41 8.73 -29.97
N TYR A 513 -29.15 9.14 -31.00
CA TYR A 513 -30.55 9.52 -30.93
C TYR A 513 -31.36 8.63 -31.87
N LYS A 514 -32.52 8.16 -31.42
CA LYS A 514 -33.44 7.38 -32.26
C LYS A 514 -34.48 8.31 -32.86
N PHE A 515 -34.77 8.17 -34.15
CA PHE A 515 -35.86 8.91 -34.79
C PHE A 515 -36.63 8.06 -35.80
N ILE A 516 -37.88 8.46 -36.05
CA ILE A 516 -38.80 7.85 -37.01
C ILE A 516 -38.89 8.79 -38.21
N LYS A 517 -38.64 8.29 -39.42
CA LYS A 517 -38.90 9.00 -40.69
C LYS A 517 -40.31 8.68 -41.17
N GLU A 518 -41.14 9.72 -41.34
CA GLU A 518 -42.52 9.62 -41.84
C GLU A 518 -42.67 9.61 -43.36
#